data_AF-A0A4Y2A0J2-F1
#
_entry.id   AF-A0A4Y2A0J2-F1
#
_cell.length_a   1.000
_cell.length_b   1.000
_cell.length_c   1.000
_cell.angle_alpha   90.00
_cell.angle_beta   90.00
_cell.angle_gamma   90.00
#
_symmetry.space_group_name_H-M   'P 1'
#
loop_
_entity.id
_entity.type
_entity.pdbx_description
1 polymer ?
#
loop_
_entity_poly.entity_id
_entity_poly.type
_entity_poly.pdbx_seq_one_letter_code
_entity_poly.pdbx_strand_id
1 'polypeptide(L)'
;MVEENYVFPLSNFQDDLLKWLSKDVIKPSIFTDHVKKWIKEGLNDLSVSRPKSRLSWGIPVPDDDSQIIYVWLDALVNYLTVGQYGVSLCGLLIYIS
;
A
#
# COMPACT_ATOMS: atom_id res chain seq x y z
N MET A 1 -9.17 9.47 25.20
CA MET A 1 -7.95 8.73 24.84
C MET A 1 -7.70 9.02 23.37
N VAL A 2 -6.63 9.74 23.06
CA VAL A 2 -6.24 10.04 21.67
C VAL A 2 -5.33 8.90 21.24
N GLU A 3 -5.78 8.08 20.31
CA GLU A 3 -4.99 6.98 19.76
C GLU A 3 -4.04 7.59 18.73
N GLU A 4 -2.75 7.68 19.06
CA GLU A 4 -1.73 8.10 18.10
C GLU A 4 -1.65 7.04 17.00
N ASN A 5 -1.91 7.46 15.76
CA ASN A 5 -1.80 6.61 14.59
C ASN A 5 -1.06 7.39 13.51
N TYR A 6 -0.17 6.72 12.78
CA TYR A 6 0.43 7.27 11.58
C TYR A 6 -0.62 7.34 10.47
N VAL A 7 -0.67 8.48 9.80
CA VAL A 7 -1.65 8.79 8.76
C VAL A 7 -0.92 9.12 7.46
N PHE A 8 -1.33 8.47 6.39
CA PHE A 8 -0.92 8.78 5.04
C PHE A 8 -1.90 9.80 4.43
N PRO A 9 -1.42 10.97 3.97
CA PRO A 9 -2.26 12.04 3.46
C PRO A 9 -2.76 11.73 2.04
N LEU A 10 -3.61 10.73 1.92
CA LEU A 10 -4.18 10.26 0.66
C LEU A 10 -5.00 11.34 -0.05
N SER A 11 -5.61 12.24 0.73
CA SER A 11 -6.38 13.38 0.21
C SER A 11 -5.58 14.23 -0.79
N ASN A 12 -4.26 14.40 -0.57
CA ASN A 12 -3.39 15.19 -1.43
C ASN A 12 -3.14 14.56 -2.81
N PHE A 13 -3.43 13.27 -2.99
CA PHE A 13 -3.14 12.53 -4.23
C PHE A 13 -4.34 12.44 -5.18
N GLN A 14 -5.46 13.09 -4.86
CA GLN A 14 -6.69 12.99 -5.65
C GLN A 14 -6.48 13.34 -7.13
N ASP A 15 -5.83 14.47 -7.42
CA ASP A 15 -5.60 14.93 -8.80
C ASP A 15 -4.63 14.03 -9.57
N ASP A 16 -3.57 13.56 -8.90
CA ASP A 16 -2.60 12.64 -9.49
C ASP A 16 -3.24 11.30 -9.86
N LEU A 17 -4.12 10.79 -9.01
CA LEU A 17 -4.86 9.56 -9.26
C LEU A 17 -5.84 9.73 -10.44
N LEU A 18 -6.58 10.84 -10.51
CA LEU A 18 -7.47 11.12 -11.64
C LEU A 18 -6.69 11.24 -12.96
N LYS A 19 -5.53 11.89 -12.93
CA LYS A 19 -4.62 11.98 -14.07
C LYS A 19 -4.09 10.60 -14.47
N TRP A 20 -3.69 9.76 -13.52
CA TRP A 20 -3.22 8.40 -13.81
C TRP A 20 -4.33 7.52 -14.42
N LEU A 21 -5.56 7.62 -13.90
CA LEU A 21 -6.75 6.92 -14.41
C LEU A 21 -7.27 7.44 -15.76
N SER A 22 -6.71 8.53 -16.30
CA SER A 22 -6.97 8.92 -17.69
C SER A 22 -6.42 7.90 -18.69
N LYS A 23 -5.40 7.13 -18.27
CA LYS A 23 -4.84 6.02 -19.03
C LYS A 23 -5.71 4.77 -18.84
N ASP A 24 -5.60 3.85 -19.80
CA ASP A 24 -6.33 2.59 -19.78
C ASP A 24 -5.66 1.54 -18.87
N VAL A 25 -5.67 1.81 -17.56
CA VAL A 25 -4.89 1.07 -16.54
C VAL A 25 -5.69 0.04 -15.76
N ILE A 26 -7.02 0.15 -15.70
CA ILE A 26 -7.90 -0.79 -15.00
C ILE A 26 -8.75 -1.54 -16.03
N LYS A 27 -8.85 -2.86 -15.88
CA LYS A 27 -9.64 -3.73 -16.74
C LYS A 27 -10.56 -4.64 -15.93
N PRO A 28 -11.81 -4.86 -16.38
CA PRO A 28 -12.52 -4.18 -17.48
C PRO A 28 -12.83 -2.70 -17.19
N SER A 29 -13.06 -1.89 -18.24
CA SER A 29 -13.18 -0.42 -18.16
C SER A 29 -14.34 0.07 -17.29
N ILE A 30 -15.37 -0.76 -17.07
CA ILE A 30 -16.49 -0.45 -16.17
C ILE A 30 -16.03 -0.10 -14.76
N PHE A 31 -14.94 -0.70 -14.28
CA PHE A 31 -14.42 -0.44 -12.95
C PHE A 31 -13.67 0.90 -12.88
N THR A 32 -13.07 1.34 -13.99
CA THR A 32 -12.40 2.64 -14.08
C THR A 32 -13.35 3.78 -13.76
N ASP A 33 -14.57 3.72 -14.28
CA ASP A 33 -15.58 4.78 -14.07
C ASP A 33 -16.07 4.81 -12.62
N HIS A 34 -16.23 3.64 -11.99
CA HIS A 34 -16.59 3.53 -10.58
C HIS A 34 -15.50 4.13 -9.69
N VAL A 35 -14.24 3.77 -9.93
CA VAL A 35 -13.09 4.27 -9.16
C VAL A 35 -12.94 5.79 -9.35
N LYS A 36 -13.08 6.30 -10.57
CA LYS A 36 -13.07 7.74 -10.85
C LYS A 36 -14.16 8.48 -10.09
N LYS A 37 -15.37 7.91 -10.02
CA LYS A 37 -16.48 8.51 -9.28
C LYS A 37 -16.16 8.59 -7.79
N TRP A 38 -15.69 7.51 -7.18
CA TRP A 38 -15.31 7.50 -5.77
C TRP A 38 -14.20 8.50 -5.43
N ILE A 39 -13.18 8.62 -6.28
CA ILE A 39 -12.11 9.60 -6.07
C ILE A 39 -12.64 11.03 -6.12
N LYS A 40 -13.61 11.31 -7.02
CA LYS A 40 -14.24 12.64 -7.13
C LYS A 40 -15.16 12.99 -5.96
N GLU A 41 -15.70 11.99 -5.26
CA GLU A 41 -16.49 12.19 -4.04
C GLU A 41 -15.63 12.63 -2.85
N GLY A 42 -14.29 12.55 -2.97
CA GLY A 42 -13.31 13.00 -2.00
C GLY A 42 -12.61 11.83 -1.32
N LEU A 43 -11.28 11.95 -1.14
CA LEU A 43 -10.47 10.96 -0.45
C LEU A 43 -10.21 11.37 1.00
N ASN A 44 -10.46 10.45 1.92
CA ASN A 44 -10.05 10.61 3.31
C ASN A 44 -8.62 10.14 3.50
N ASP A 45 -7.91 10.75 4.44
CA ASP A 45 -6.58 10.30 4.82
C ASP A 45 -6.62 8.89 5.41
N LEU A 46 -5.60 8.11 5.08
CA LEU A 46 -5.55 6.70 5.42
C LEU A 46 -4.70 6.50 6.66
N SER A 47 -5.28 5.92 7.72
CA SER A 47 -4.48 5.50 8.88
C SER A 47 -3.70 4.23 8.56
N VAL A 48 -2.37 4.32 8.55
CA VAL A 48 -1.42 3.28 8.14
C VAL A 48 -0.74 2.53 9.29
N SER A 49 -0.98 2.94 10.54
CA SER A 49 -0.58 2.17 11.72
C SER A 49 -1.76 1.88 12.64
N ARG A 50 -1.59 0.92 13.55
CA ARG A 50 -2.49 0.65 14.68
C ARG A 50 -1.65 0.42 15.93
N PRO A 51 -2.12 0.80 17.12
CA PRO A 51 -1.37 0.51 18.34
C PRO A 51 -1.32 -1.00 18.58
N LYS A 52 -0.16 -1.45 19.06
CA LYS A 52 0.12 -2.85 19.37
C LYS A 52 -0.82 -3.44 20.44
N SER A 53 -1.39 -2.59 21.29
CA SER A 53 -2.41 -2.98 22.27
C SER A 53 -3.71 -3.49 21.63
N ARG A 54 -4.04 -3.01 20.42
CA ARG A 54 -5.22 -3.42 19.66
C ARG A 54 -4.93 -4.56 18.68
N LEU A 55 -3.70 -4.64 18.20
CA LEU A 55 -3.25 -5.66 17.27
C LEU A 55 -1.82 -6.09 17.62
N SER A 56 -1.68 -7.29 18.17
CA SER A 56 -0.39 -7.81 18.65
C SER A 56 0.45 -8.49 17.56
N TRP A 57 -0.10 -8.74 16.38
CA TRP A 57 0.55 -9.44 15.27
C TRP A 57 0.69 -8.54 14.04
N GLY A 58 1.93 -8.37 13.57
CA GLY A 58 2.28 -7.58 12.39
C GLY A 58 3.71 -7.05 12.46
N ILE A 59 4.07 -6.20 11.50
CA ILE A 59 5.40 -5.58 11.41
C ILE A 59 5.41 -4.28 12.24
N PRO A 60 6.37 -4.07 13.17
CA PRO A 60 6.46 -2.81 13.90
C PRO A 60 6.80 -1.65 12.97
N VAL A 61 6.31 -0.45 13.30
CA VAL A 61 6.71 0.77 12.59
C VAL A 61 8.21 1.00 12.85
N PRO A 62 9.03 1.33 11.83
CA PRO A 62 10.42 1.67 12.04
C PRO A 62 10.53 2.81 13.06
N ASP A 63 11.41 2.64 14.05
CA ASP A 63 11.63 3.60 15.14
C ASP A 63 10.47 3.73 16.16
N ASP A 64 9.39 2.95 16.06
CA ASP A 64 8.28 2.92 17.03
C ASP A 64 7.61 1.53 17.18
N ASP A 65 8.10 0.76 18.16
CA ASP A 65 7.58 -0.58 18.50
C ASP A 65 6.19 -0.59 19.17
N SER A 66 5.65 0.59 19.52
CA SER A 66 4.30 0.70 20.10
C SER A 66 3.21 0.62 19.03
N GLN A 67 3.58 0.78 17.76
CA GLN A 67 2.70 0.80 16.61
C GLN A 67 3.04 -0.35 15.66
N ILE A 68 1.99 -0.95 15.09
CA ILE A 68 2.08 -2.00 14.09
C ILE A 68 1.59 -1.43 12.75
N ILE A 69 2.35 -1.70 11.68
CA ILE A 69 2.00 -1.33 10.31
C ILE A 69 0.69 -2.01 9.92
N TYR A 70 -0.21 -1.25 9.32
CA TYR A 70 -1.52 -1.74 8.89
C TYR A 70 -1.37 -2.74 7.73
N VAL A 71 -2.07 -3.87 7.84
CA VAL A 71 -1.93 -5.02 6.93
C VAL A 71 -2.09 -4.69 5.45
N TRP A 72 -2.91 -3.70 5.09
CA TRP A 72 -3.09 -3.31 3.69
C TRP A 72 -1.86 -2.62 3.12
N LEU A 73 -1.10 -1.88 3.94
CA LEU A 73 0.15 -1.29 3.49
C LEU A 73 1.20 -2.39 3.29
N ASP A 74 1.33 -3.28 4.27
CA ASP A 74 2.27 -4.42 4.21
C ASP A 74 2.01 -5.33 2.99
N ALA A 75 0.75 -5.72 2.76
CA ALA A 75 0.37 -6.54 1.63
C ALA A 75 0.66 -5.88 0.26
N LEU A 76 0.57 -4.55 0.16
CA LEU A 76 0.91 -3.83 -1.06
C LEU A 76 2.42 -3.73 -1.28
N VAL A 77 3.21 -3.55 -0.20
CA VAL A 77 4.68 -3.51 -0.27
C VAL A 77 5.25 -4.83 -0.79
N ASN A 78 4.57 -5.96 -0.56
CA ASN A 78 4.98 -7.26 -1.13
C ASN A 78 5.19 -7.21 -2.65
N TYR A 79 4.38 -6.47 -3.41
CA TYR A 79 4.57 -6.34 -4.86
C TYR A 79 5.85 -5.57 -5.23
N LEU A 80 6.25 -4.60 -4.41
CA LEU A 80 7.52 -3.89 -4.58
C LEU A 80 8.70 -4.82 -4.28
N THR A 81 8.61 -5.59 -3.19
CA THR A 81 9.63 -6.58 -2.82
C THR A 81 9.84 -7.60 -3.93
N VAL A 82 8.77 -8.22 -4.43
CA VAL A 82 8.89 -9.20 -5.53
C VAL A 82 9.43 -8.55 -6.81
N GLY A 83 9.05 -7.30 -7.10
CA GLY A 83 9.57 -6.56 -8.24
C GLY A 83 11.07 -6.25 -8.16
N GLN A 84 11.60 -6.06 -6.96
CA GLN A 84 13.02 -5.74 -6.73
C GLN A 84 13.90 -6.99 -6.55
N TYR A 85 13.34 -8.09 -6.02
CA TYR A 85 14.01 -9.39 -5.88
C TYR A 85 13.73 -10.36 -7.04
N GLY A 86 12.92 -9.95 -8.02
CA GLY A 86 12.66 -10.69 -9.24
C GLY A 86 13.90 -10.74 -10.12
N VAL A 87 14.44 -11.94 -10.33
CA VAL A 87 15.57 -12.28 -11.23
C VAL A 87 16.99 -12.07 -10.65
N SER A 88 17.32 -12.74 -9.55
CA SER A 88 18.74 -13.04 -9.26
C SER A 88 19.03 -14.40 -8.59
N LEU A 89 18.04 -15.07 -7.99
CA LEU A 89 18.32 -16.30 -7.21
C LEU A 89 18.09 -17.63 -7.95
N CYS A 90 17.51 -17.64 -9.15
CA CYS A 90 17.26 -18.90 -9.89
C CYS A 90 18.39 -19.28 -10.88
N GLY A 91 19.35 -18.38 -11.15
CA GLY A 91 20.44 -18.61 -12.10
C GLY A 91 21.74 -19.16 -11.50
N LEU A 92 21.93 -19.10 -10.18
CA LEU A 92 23.19 -19.49 -9.54
C LEU A 92 23.27 -20.97 -9.13
N LEU A 93 22.15 -21.70 -9.11
CA LEU A 93 22.12 -23.10 -8.69
C LEU A 93 22.27 -24.12 -9.83
N ILE A 94 22.39 -23.68 -11.09
CA ILE A 94 22.60 -24.59 -12.24
C ILE A 94 24.08 -24.63 -12.68
N TYR A 95 24.95 -23.76 -12.13
CA TYR A 95 26.38 -23.74 -12.49
C TYR A 95 27.31 -24.51 -11.53
N ILE A 96 26.75 -25.28 -10.59
CA ILE A 96 27.52 -26.20 -9.74
C ILE A 96 26.79 -27.55 -9.68
N SER A 97 26.81 -28.29 -10.78
CA SER A 97 26.76 -29.76 -10.83
C SER A 97 27.27 -30.25 -12.18
#